data_AF-A0A661IFZ4-F1
#
_entry.id   AF-A0A661IFZ4-F1
#
_cell.length_a   1.000
_cell.length_b   1.000
_cell.length_c   1.000
_cell.angle_alpha   90.00
_cell.angle_beta   90.00
_cell.angle_gamma   90.00
#
_symmetry.space_group_name_H-M   'P 1'
#
loop_
_entity.id
_entity.type
_entity.pdbx_description
1 polymer ?
#
loop_
_entity_poly.entity_id
_entity_poly.type
_entity_poly.pdbx_seq_one_letter_code
_entity_poly.pdbx_strand_id
1 'polypeptide(L)'
;IDKWLKEGNLPKTVSRYGNSVEEIFVCYEELRGKYGDEIENIPLGAVAMYTFCQKIRVGLQQLMAGSRNFKISTISRSDLMALTEEAAKISGIPYVMEAYREEAERILEGEAL
;
A
#
# COMPACT_ATOMS: atom_id res chain seq x y z
N ILE A 1 17.44 15.63 2.08
CA ILE A 1 16.85 15.61 3.44
C ILE A 1 17.94 15.65 4.50
N ASP A 2 18.87 14.69 4.55
CA ASP A 2 19.97 14.70 5.55
C ASP A 2 20.71 16.03 5.64
N LYS A 3 21.16 16.57 4.50
CA LYS A 3 21.79 17.90 4.42
C LYS A 3 20.91 19.03 5.00
N TRP A 4 19.63 19.06 4.65
CA TRP A 4 18.70 20.10 5.11
C TRP A 4 18.38 20.00 6.61
N LEU A 5 18.34 18.79 7.16
CA LEU A 5 18.21 18.56 8.60
C LEU A 5 19.42 19.10 9.35
N LYS A 6 20.63 18.77 8.88
CA LYS A 6 21.89 19.27 9.47
C LYS A 6 22.03 20.78 9.40
N GLU A 7 21.56 21.39 8.31
CA GLU A 7 21.58 22.84 8.10
C GLU A 7 20.38 23.57 8.76
N GLY A 8 19.43 22.85 9.36
CA GLY A 8 18.21 23.44 9.93
C GLY A 8 17.31 24.13 8.91
N ASN A 9 17.47 23.83 7.62
CA ASN A 9 16.82 24.51 6.51
C ASN A 9 15.90 23.56 5.73
N LEU A 10 14.98 22.92 6.46
CA LEU A 10 13.97 22.04 5.87
C LEU A 10 12.96 22.84 5.03
N PRO A 11 12.63 22.39 3.81
CA PRO A 11 11.52 22.97 3.04
C PRO A 11 10.21 22.92 3.84
N LYS A 12 9.34 23.95 3.69
CA LYS A 12 8.03 24.01 4.36
C LYS A 12 7.14 22.77 4.12
N THR A 13 7.32 22.11 2.98
CA THR A 13 6.61 20.88 2.63
C THR A 13 6.98 19.70 3.52
N VAL A 14 8.18 19.72 4.13
CA VAL A 14 8.72 18.69 5.01
C VAL A 14 8.63 19.14 6.48
N SER A 15 9.01 20.38 6.80
CA SER A 15 9.06 20.86 8.20
C SER A 15 7.70 20.88 8.90
N ARG A 16 6.59 20.91 8.15
CA ARG A 16 5.24 20.73 8.69
C ARG A 16 5.03 19.38 9.39
N TYR A 17 5.86 18.38 9.11
CA TYR A 17 5.80 17.06 9.71
C TYR A 17 6.76 16.89 10.89
N GLY A 18 7.67 17.85 11.11
CA GLY A 18 8.67 17.78 12.17
C GLY A 18 10.01 18.39 11.77
N ASN A 19 10.90 18.49 12.74
CA ASN A 19 12.26 19.01 12.60
C ASN A 19 13.34 17.97 12.94
N SER A 20 12.97 16.77 13.42
CA SER A 20 13.89 15.65 13.63
C SER A 20 13.66 14.50 12.65
N VAL A 21 14.59 13.55 12.60
CA VAL A 21 14.46 12.35 11.76
C VAL A 21 13.28 11.48 12.25
N GLU A 22 13.16 11.34 13.56
CA GLU A 22 12.11 10.58 14.25
C GLU A 22 10.70 11.13 13.95
N GLU A 23 10.57 12.45 13.88
CA GLU A 23 9.28 13.10 13.58
C GLU A 23 8.92 12.98 12.09
N ILE A 24 9.91 13.11 11.20
CA ILE A 24 9.67 13.10 9.75
C ILE A 24 9.40 11.69 9.23
N PHE A 25 10.07 10.66 9.79
CA PHE A 25 9.98 9.29 9.32
C PHE A 25 9.21 8.41 10.29
N VAL A 26 7.94 8.13 9.98
CA VAL A 26 7.02 7.38 10.86
C VAL A 26 7.52 5.98 11.24
N CYS A 27 8.32 5.33 10.39
CA CYS A 27 8.89 4.01 10.65
C CYS A 27 10.27 4.04 11.32
N TYR A 28 10.78 5.21 11.71
CA TYR A 28 12.12 5.32 12.27
C TYR A 28 12.25 4.59 13.61
N GLU A 29 11.28 4.75 14.52
CA GLU A 29 11.29 4.05 15.81
C GLU A 29 11.15 2.53 15.66
N GLU A 30 10.37 2.06 14.69
CA GLU A 30 10.29 0.63 14.35
C GLU A 30 11.66 0.10 13.91
N LEU A 31 12.35 0.84 13.04
CA LEU A 31 13.67 0.48 12.56
C LEU A 31 14.73 0.57 13.67
N ARG A 32 14.62 1.55 14.58
CA ARG A 32 15.49 1.70 15.74
C ARG A 32 15.30 0.53 16.70
N GLY A 33 14.07 0.08 16.92
CA GLY A 33 13.79 -1.13 17.68
C GLY A 33 14.40 -2.40 17.05
N LYS A 34 14.56 -2.42 15.72
CA LYS A 34 15.13 -3.57 14.99
C LYS A 34 16.65 -3.56 14.91
N TYR A 35 17.27 -2.40 14.70
CA TYR A 35 18.70 -2.26 14.45
C TYR A 35 19.47 -1.58 15.60
N GLY A 36 18.77 -1.07 16.61
CA GLY A 36 19.40 -0.30 17.69
C GLY A 36 20.10 0.94 17.16
N ASP A 37 21.29 1.21 17.69
CA ASP A 37 22.10 2.38 17.34
C ASP A 37 22.63 2.35 15.90
N GLU A 38 22.69 1.16 15.26
CA GLU A 38 23.11 1.02 13.86
C GLU A 38 22.19 1.74 12.87
N ILE A 39 20.96 2.12 13.29
CA ILE A 39 20.06 2.91 12.44
C ILE A 39 20.67 4.25 12.02
N GLU A 40 21.55 4.82 12.84
CA GLU A 40 22.23 6.09 12.54
C GLU A 40 23.16 5.96 11.32
N ASN A 41 23.64 4.76 11.03
CA ASN A 41 24.46 4.45 9.86
C ASN A 41 23.61 4.17 8.60
N ILE A 42 22.29 4.00 8.74
CA ILE A 42 21.39 3.72 7.62
C ILE A 42 21.05 5.03 6.88
N PRO A 43 21.25 5.10 5.56
CA PRO A 43 20.87 6.29 4.79
C PRO A 43 19.37 6.62 4.95
N LEU A 44 19.04 7.89 5.20
CA LEU A 44 17.64 8.33 5.32
C LEU A 44 16.79 8.03 4.07
N GLY A 45 17.43 7.90 2.89
CA GLY A 45 16.74 7.44 1.68
C GLY A 45 16.25 5.99 1.77
N ALA A 46 16.99 5.10 2.46
CA ALA A 46 16.58 3.72 2.69
C ALA A 46 15.44 3.66 3.73
N VAL A 47 15.51 4.47 4.79
CA VAL A 47 14.41 4.66 5.76
C VAL A 47 13.13 5.14 5.04
N ALA A 48 13.25 6.10 4.13
CA ALA A 48 12.15 6.59 3.32
C ALA A 48 11.53 5.48 2.45
N MET A 49 12.37 4.71 1.76
CA MET A 49 11.93 3.58 0.94
C MET A 49 11.22 2.51 1.77
N TYR A 50 11.78 2.16 2.93
CA TYR A 50 11.14 1.22 3.85
C TYR A 50 9.75 1.71 4.27
N THR A 51 9.65 2.97 4.68
CA THR A 51 8.38 3.61 5.06
C THR A 51 7.36 3.57 3.91
N PHE A 52 7.82 3.79 2.67
CA PHE A 52 6.97 3.70 1.49
C PHE A 52 6.49 2.27 1.23
N CYS A 53 7.38 1.27 1.32
CA CYS A 53 7.03 -0.14 1.21
C CYS A 53 6.04 -0.55 2.31
N GLN A 54 6.17 -0.02 3.53
CA GLN A 54 5.23 -0.24 4.63
C GLN A 54 3.82 0.25 4.28
N LYS A 55 3.70 1.44 3.69
CA LYS A 55 2.43 1.95 3.19
C LYS A 55 1.81 1.03 2.13
N ILE A 56 2.61 0.55 1.17
CA ILE A 56 2.14 -0.39 0.14
C ILE A 56 1.67 -1.70 0.77
N ARG A 57 2.43 -2.23 1.74
CA ARG A 57 2.08 -3.46 2.48
C ARG A 57 0.71 -3.33 3.13
N VAL A 58 0.44 -2.24 3.83
CA VAL A 58 -0.85 -1.99 4.48
C VAL A 58 -1.98 -1.90 3.46
N GLY A 59 -1.79 -1.15 2.36
CA GLY A 59 -2.80 -1.06 1.31
C GLY A 59 -3.11 -2.40 0.64
N LEU A 60 -2.09 -3.21 0.39
CA LEU A 60 -2.26 -4.56 -0.14
C LEU A 60 -3.02 -5.45 0.86
N GLN A 61 -2.70 -5.38 2.14
CA GLN A 61 -3.42 -6.13 3.18
C GLN A 61 -4.91 -5.74 3.25
N GLN A 62 -5.24 -4.47 3.05
CA GLN A 62 -6.63 -4.02 2.98
C GLN A 62 -7.36 -4.62 1.77
N LEU A 63 -6.73 -4.66 0.60
CA LEU A 63 -7.28 -5.33 -0.58
C LEU A 63 -7.45 -6.85 -0.37
N MET A 64 -6.46 -7.49 0.23
CA MET A 64 -6.49 -8.91 0.60
C MET A 64 -7.62 -9.22 1.58
N ALA A 65 -7.82 -8.37 2.59
CA ALA A 65 -8.91 -8.53 3.55
C ALA A 65 -10.28 -8.36 2.87
N GLY A 66 -10.41 -7.35 1.98
CA GLY A 66 -11.65 -7.10 1.24
C GLY A 66 -12.04 -8.24 0.29
N SER A 67 -11.06 -8.87 -0.35
CA SER A 67 -11.26 -10.04 -1.23
C SER A 67 -11.28 -11.38 -0.48
N ARG A 68 -11.07 -11.37 0.85
CA ARG A 68 -10.90 -12.58 1.68
C ARG A 68 -9.77 -13.50 1.18
N ASN A 69 -8.72 -12.91 0.62
CA ASN A 69 -7.59 -13.59 0.00
C ASN A 69 -6.30 -13.36 0.80
N PHE A 70 -5.98 -14.28 1.70
CA PHE A 70 -4.85 -14.12 2.64
C PHE A 70 -3.51 -14.67 2.12
N LYS A 71 -3.45 -15.15 0.88
CA LYS A 71 -2.25 -15.71 0.27
C LYS A 71 -1.87 -14.89 -0.96
N ILE A 72 -0.67 -14.30 -0.94
CA ILE A 72 -0.21 -13.40 -2.00
C ILE A 72 -0.24 -14.07 -3.38
N SER A 73 0.11 -15.36 -3.45
CA SER A 73 0.15 -16.10 -4.71
C SER A 73 -1.23 -16.37 -5.33
N THR A 74 -2.32 -16.14 -4.60
CA THR A 74 -3.69 -16.34 -5.08
C THR A 74 -4.39 -15.03 -5.40
N ILE A 75 -3.76 -13.88 -5.17
CA ILE A 75 -4.32 -12.57 -5.55
C ILE A 75 -4.35 -12.48 -7.08
N SER A 76 -5.50 -12.07 -7.60
CA SER A 76 -5.75 -12.02 -9.05
C SER A 76 -6.58 -10.78 -9.41
N ARG A 77 -6.65 -10.46 -10.71
CA ARG A 77 -7.50 -9.36 -11.21
C ARG A 77 -8.99 -9.61 -10.99
N SER A 78 -9.40 -10.86 -10.77
CA SER A 78 -10.76 -11.21 -10.35
C SER A 78 -11.12 -10.65 -8.98
N ASP A 79 -10.14 -10.35 -8.12
CA ASP A 79 -10.36 -9.76 -6.79
C ASP A 79 -10.72 -8.26 -6.86
N LEU A 80 -10.76 -7.68 -8.05
CA LEU A 80 -11.05 -6.27 -8.30
C LEU A 80 -12.33 -6.11 -9.11
N MET A 81 -12.99 -4.97 -8.94
CA MET A 81 -14.10 -4.51 -9.77
C MET A 81 -13.92 -3.03 -10.11
N ALA A 82 -14.32 -2.62 -11.31
CA ALA A 82 -14.29 -1.23 -11.72
C ALA A 82 -15.57 -0.52 -11.25
N LEU A 83 -15.42 0.66 -10.66
CA LEU A 83 -16.57 1.45 -10.19
C LEU A 83 -17.23 2.29 -11.29
N THR A 84 -16.58 2.42 -12.46
CA THR A 84 -17.13 3.13 -13.62
C THR A 84 -16.96 2.29 -14.88
N GLU A 85 -17.88 2.46 -15.84
CA GLU A 85 -17.82 1.79 -17.14
C GLU A 85 -16.56 2.20 -17.94
N GLU A 86 -16.13 3.46 -17.82
CA GLU A 86 -14.90 3.95 -18.47
C GLU A 86 -13.66 3.24 -17.93
N ALA A 87 -13.58 3.06 -16.60
CA ALA A 87 -12.49 2.31 -15.98
C ALA A 87 -12.56 0.84 -16.39
N ALA A 88 -13.75 0.25 -16.47
CA ALA A 88 -13.93 -1.12 -16.95
C ALA A 88 -13.42 -1.27 -18.39
N LYS A 89 -13.82 -0.36 -19.29
CA LYS A 89 -13.43 -0.34 -20.70
C LYS A 89 -11.92 -0.21 -20.92
N ILE A 90 -11.24 0.63 -20.13
CA ILE A 90 -9.79 0.87 -20.27
C ILE A 90 -8.99 -0.25 -19.62
N SER A 91 -9.40 -0.68 -18.42
CA SER A 91 -8.62 -1.64 -17.63
C SER A 91 -8.90 -3.10 -17.97
N GLY A 92 -10.06 -3.40 -18.57
CA GLY A 92 -10.56 -4.77 -18.73
C GLY A 92 -10.95 -5.44 -17.41
N ILE A 93 -11.10 -4.69 -16.32
CA ILE A 93 -11.66 -5.18 -15.05
C ILE A 93 -13.20 -5.08 -15.16
N PRO A 94 -13.96 -6.12 -14.76
CA PRO A 94 -15.42 -6.10 -14.83
C PRO A 94 -16.01 -4.89 -14.10
N TYR A 95 -17.06 -4.31 -14.67
CA TYR A 95 -17.83 -3.26 -14.00
C TYR A 95 -18.52 -3.84 -12.74
N VAL A 96 -18.72 -3.04 -11.69
CA VAL A 96 -19.30 -3.48 -10.42
C VAL A 96 -20.64 -4.21 -10.56
N MET A 97 -21.45 -3.87 -11.57
CA MET A 97 -22.73 -4.53 -11.84
C MET A 97 -22.60 -5.89 -12.57
N GLU A 98 -21.41 -6.20 -13.08
CA GLU A 98 -21.10 -7.40 -13.86
C GLU A 98 -20.15 -8.34 -13.13
N ALA A 99 -19.41 -7.85 -12.13
CA ALA A 99 -18.47 -8.63 -11.35
C ALA A 99 -19.16 -9.84 -10.70
N TYR A 100 -18.62 -11.05 -10.93
CA TYR A 100 -19.13 -12.34 -10.43
C TYR A 100 -20.55 -12.71 -10.89
N ARG A 101 -21.09 -12.02 -11.89
CA ARG A 101 -22.46 -12.25 -12.36
C ARG A 101 -22.63 -13.63 -12.98
N GLU A 102 -21.69 -14.04 -13.83
CA GLU A 102 -21.74 -15.35 -14.49
C GLU A 102 -21.71 -16.49 -13.45
N GLU A 103 -20.81 -16.42 -12.48
CA GLU A 103 -20.75 -17.40 -11.40
C GLU A 103 -22.04 -17.42 -10.56
N ALA A 104 -22.62 -16.25 -10.28
CA ALA A 104 -23.89 -16.16 -9.57
C ALA A 104 -25.06 -16.77 -10.35
N GLU A 105 -25.13 -16.51 -11.66
CA GLU A 105 -26.16 -17.08 -12.55
C GLU A 105 -26.05 -18.61 -12.63
N ARG A 106 -24.84 -19.17 -12.81
CA ARG A 106 -24.64 -20.64 -12.78
C ARG A 106 -25.13 -21.30 -11.49
N ILE A 107 -24.87 -20.67 -10.34
CA ILE A 107 -25.34 -21.16 -9.04
C ILE A 107 -26.87 -21.16 -8.97
N LEU A 108 -27.52 -20.12 -9.49
CA LEU A 108 -28.99 -20.02 -9.50
C LEU A 108 -29.64 -21.04 -10.44
N GLU A 109 -28.99 -21.37 -11.55
CA GLU A 109 -29.45 -22.36 -12.53
C GLU A 109 -29.19 -23.81 -12.09
N GLY A 110 -28.43 -24.01 -11.00
CA GLY A 110 -28.15 -25.33 -10.45
C GLY A 110 -27.03 -26.07 -11.17
N GLU A 111 -26.21 -25.37 -11.96
CA GLU A 111 -24.99 -25.92 -12.54
C GLU A 111 -23.94 -26.11 -11.42
N ALA A 112 -23.51 -27.35 -11.20
CA ALA A 112 -22.50 -27.64 -10.18
C ALA A 112 -21.15 -26.97 -10.52
N LEU A 113 -20.50 -26.40 -9.50
CA LEU A 113 -19.19 -25.74 -9.57
C LEU A 113 -18.06 -26.68 -10.01
#